data_AF-B6QJU8-F1
#
_entry.id   AF-B6QJU8-F1
#
_cell.length_a   1.000
_cell.length_b   1.000
_cell.length_c   1.000
_cell.angle_alpha   90.00
_cell.angle_beta   90.00
_cell.angle_gamma   90.00
#
_symmetry.space_group_name_H-M   'P 1'
#
loop_
_entity.id
_entity.type
_entity.pdbx_description
1 polymer ?
#
loop_
_entity_poly.entity_id
_entity_poly.type
_entity_poly.pdbx_seq_one_letter_code
_entity_poly.pdbx_strand_id
1 'polypeptide(L)'
;MAHDFFRPQPIKGARIYLLLAVLHNWEDAECRIILRNLAEAMKPGYSRLLISGMLVPEVNAGGLTAELDMQMWLLQHSRQRTKREIEEPIDATGLELVKIWENGDRESIIEVQALEK
;
A
#
# COMPACT_ATOMS: atom_id res chain seq x y z
N MET A 1 1.77 -8.40 19.47
CA MET A 1 2.11 -7.06 19.99
C MET A 1 1.02 -6.12 19.52
N ALA A 2 0.36 -5.39 20.42
CA ALA A 2 -0.64 -4.40 20.01
C ALA A 2 0.06 -3.16 19.44
N HIS A 3 -0.41 -2.65 18.30
CA HIS A 3 0.13 -1.44 17.67
C HIS A 3 -0.95 -0.77 16.82
N ASP A 4 -1.00 0.56 16.89
CA ASP A 4 -1.77 1.43 16.03
C ASP A 4 -0.85 1.97 14.93
N PHE A 5 -1.08 1.60 13.68
CA PHE A 5 -0.25 1.99 12.53
C PHE A 5 -0.35 3.48 12.17
N PHE A 6 -1.31 4.22 12.74
CA PHE A 6 -1.33 5.68 12.68
C PHE A 6 -0.30 6.32 13.61
N ARG A 7 0.33 5.54 14.49
CA ARG A 7 1.42 5.97 15.37
C ARG A 7 2.77 5.49 14.84
N PRO A 8 3.89 6.11 15.27
CA PRO A 8 5.22 5.69 14.85
C PRO A 8 5.45 4.20 15.05
N GLN A 9 5.97 3.54 14.01
CA GLN A 9 6.22 2.10 14.03
C GLN A 9 7.28 1.76 15.10
N PRO A 10 6.99 0.89 16.08
CA PRO A 10 7.89 0.57 17.20
C PRO A 10 9.11 -0.24 16.79
N ILE A 11 9.00 -1.09 15.77
CA ILE A 11 10.14 -1.87 15.28
C ILE A 11 10.88 -1.06 14.24
N LYS A 12 12.15 -0.73 14.51
CA LYS A 12 13.00 0.06 13.62
C LYS A 12 13.98 -0.85 12.88
N GLY A 13 14.25 -0.53 11.61
CA GLY A 13 15.22 -1.23 10.78
C GLY A 13 14.88 -2.68 10.44
N ALA A 14 13.62 -3.10 10.50
CA ALA A 14 13.23 -4.45 10.07
C ALA A 14 13.57 -4.68 8.59
N ARG A 15 13.92 -5.92 8.22
CA ARG A 15 14.26 -6.25 6.83
C ARG A 15 13.06 -6.08 5.90
N ILE A 16 11.88 -6.47 6.36
CA ILE A 16 10.60 -6.39 5.66
C ILE A 16 9.55 -5.80 6.60
N TYR A 17 8.79 -4.82 6.09
CA TYR A 17 7.48 -4.45 6.59
C TYR A 17 6.45 -4.92 5.57
N LEU A 18 5.34 -5.50 6.02
CA LEU A 18 4.33 -6.09 5.13
C LEU A 18 2.95 -5.52 5.46
N LEU A 19 2.28 -4.97 4.45
CA LEU A 19 0.89 -4.55 4.50
C LEU A 19 0.09 -5.46 3.57
N LEU A 20 -0.76 -6.33 4.13
CA LEU A 20 -1.64 -7.21 3.38
C LEU A 20 -3.07 -6.67 3.43
N ALA A 21 -3.62 -6.25 2.30
CA ALA A 21 -5.00 -5.75 2.21
C ALA A 21 -5.30 -4.64 3.24
N VAL A 22 -4.33 -3.75 3.50
CA VAL A 22 -4.47 -2.66 4.48
C VAL A 22 -4.87 -1.36 3.80
N LEU A 23 -4.09 -0.92 2.81
CA LEU A 23 -4.22 0.44 2.29
C LEU A 23 -5.59 0.70 1.66
N HIS A 24 -6.19 -0.28 0.97
CA HIS A 24 -7.52 -0.12 0.35
C HIS A 24 -8.65 0.22 1.34
N ASN A 25 -8.45 0.06 2.66
CA ASN A 25 -9.45 0.38 3.68
C ASN A 25 -9.46 1.88 4.05
N TRP A 26 -8.50 2.64 3.53
CA TRP A 26 -8.18 3.97 3.99
C TRP A 26 -8.12 4.95 2.83
N GLU A 27 -8.49 6.20 3.07
CA GLU A 27 -8.31 7.30 2.14
C GLU A 27 -6.83 7.72 2.08
N ASP A 28 -6.49 8.57 1.10
CA ASP A 28 -5.08 8.88 0.81
C ASP A 28 -4.39 9.62 1.96
N ALA A 29 -5.12 10.40 2.77
CA ALA A 29 -4.57 11.08 3.94
C ALA A 29 -4.08 10.08 4.99
N GLU A 30 -4.88 9.07 5.31
CA GLU A 30 -4.58 7.99 6.23
C GLU A 30 -3.46 7.09 5.68
N CYS A 31 -3.50 6.74 4.40
CA CYS A 31 -2.42 6.02 3.73
C CYS A 31 -1.09 6.75 3.87
N ARG A 32 -1.06 8.08 3.66
CA ARG A 32 0.16 8.88 3.82
C ARG A 32 0.68 8.89 5.26
N ILE A 33 -0.18 8.79 6.27
CA ILE A 33 0.25 8.67 7.68
C ILE A 33 0.92 7.31 7.90
N ILE A 34 0.26 6.23 7.48
CA ILE A 34 0.77 4.85 7.62
C ILE A 34 2.13 4.70 6.92
N LEU A 35 2.20 5.13 5.66
CA LEU A 35 3.40 5.00 4.84
C LEU A 35 4.56 5.85 5.39
N ARG A 36 4.29 7.07 5.88
CA ARG A 36 5.31 7.91 6.52
C ARG A 36 5.86 7.28 7.80
N ASN A 37 5.00 6.74 8.65
CA ASN A 37 5.42 6.04 9.87
C ASN A 37 6.33 4.84 9.56
N LEU A 38 6.06 4.14 8.44
CA LEU A 38 6.90 3.05 7.95
C LEU A 38 8.22 3.56 7.36
N ALA A 39 8.18 4.59 6.51
CA ALA A 39 9.37 5.22 5.93
C ALA A 39 10.36 5.66 7.01
N GLU A 40 9.88 6.28 8.09
CA GLU A 40 10.70 6.69 9.23
C GLU A 40 11.28 5.51 10.04
N ALA A 41 10.66 4.34 9.98
CA ALA A 41 11.15 3.13 10.63
C ALA A 41 12.08 2.29 9.76
N MET A 42 12.08 2.51 8.45
CA MET A 42 12.90 1.77 7.49
C MET A 42 14.35 2.23 7.53
N LYS A 43 15.27 1.29 7.32
CA LYS A 43 16.69 1.57 7.06
C LYS A 43 16.90 1.63 5.55
N PRO A 44 17.24 2.78 4.94
CA PRO A 44 17.54 2.88 3.51
C PRO A 44 18.61 1.88 3.08
N GLY A 45 18.47 1.33 1.87
CA GLY A 45 19.35 0.28 1.33
C GLY A 45 19.20 -1.12 1.96
N TYR A 46 18.44 -1.28 3.06
CA TYR A 46 18.26 -2.56 3.74
C TYR A 46 16.79 -2.98 3.85
N SER A 47 15.94 -2.11 4.37
CA SER A 47 14.51 -2.39 4.56
C SER A 47 13.76 -2.39 3.23
N ARG A 48 12.70 -3.21 3.15
CA ARG A 48 11.67 -3.13 2.12
C ARG A 48 10.29 -3.07 2.75
N LEU A 49 9.40 -2.34 2.12
CA LEU A 49 7.97 -2.41 2.37
C LEU A 49 7.34 -3.22 1.23
N LEU A 50 6.57 -4.23 1.59
CA LEU A 50 5.75 -5.00 0.65
C LEU A 50 4.29 -4.64 0.90
N ILE A 51 3.61 -4.15 -0.14
CA ILE A 51 2.18 -3.87 -0.10
C ILE A 51 1.50 -4.90 -0.99
N SER A 52 0.67 -5.74 -0.38
CA SER A 52 -0.12 -6.74 -1.08
C SER A 52 -1.56 -6.26 -1.20
N GLY A 53 -2.09 -6.28 -2.42
CA GLY A 53 -3.48 -5.90 -2.68
C GLY A 53 -3.85 -6.08 -4.14
N MET A 54 -5.15 -5.99 -4.42
CA MET A 54 -5.65 -5.96 -5.78
C MET A 54 -5.39 -4.57 -6.37
N LEU A 55 -4.77 -4.53 -7.56
CA LEU A 55 -4.69 -3.32 -8.36
C LEU A 55 -5.72 -3.40 -9.47
N VAL A 56 -6.61 -2.42 -9.53
CA VAL A 56 -7.64 -2.37 -10.57
C VAL A 56 -7.11 -1.65 -11.82
N PRO A 57 -7.49 -2.08 -13.03
CA PRO A 57 -7.10 -1.36 -14.24
C PRO A 57 -7.82 -0.01 -14.29
N GLU A 58 -7.16 1.00 -14.87
CA GLU A 58 -7.70 2.36 -15.00
C GLU A 58 -9.00 2.40 -15.83
N VAL A 59 -9.13 1.48 -16.78
CA VAL A 59 -10.30 1.34 -17.67
C VAL A 59 -10.57 -0.13 -17.95
N ASN A 60 -11.82 -0.46 -18.30
CA ASN A 60 -12.24 -1.81 -18.70
C ASN A 60 -11.95 -2.88 -17.63
N ALA A 61 -12.21 -2.57 -16.36
CA ALA A 61 -12.16 -3.58 -15.30
C ALA A 61 -13.11 -4.75 -15.59
N GLY A 62 -12.64 -5.97 -15.31
CA GLY A 62 -13.46 -7.17 -15.42
C GLY A 62 -14.65 -7.14 -14.46
N GLY A 63 -15.74 -7.84 -14.80
CA GLY A 63 -16.98 -7.81 -14.01
C GLY A 63 -16.77 -8.18 -12.53
N LEU A 64 -15.94 -9.19 -12.25
CA LEU A 64 -15.61 -9.59 -10.87
C LEU A 64 -14.86 -8.48 -10.11
N THR A 65 -13.90 -7.82 -10.76
CA THR A 65 -13.14 -6.71 -10.16
C THR A 65 -14.06 -5.56 -9.81
N ALA A 66 -14.96 -5.18 -10.73
CA ALA A 66 -15.94 -4.11 -10.51
C ALA A 66 -16.94 -4.48 -9.40
N GLU A 67 -17.38 -5.75 -9.33
CA GLU A 67 -18.25 -6.23 -8.26
C GLU A 67 -17.58 -6.14 -6.89
N LEU A 68 -16.33 -6.60 -6.77
CA LEU A 68 -15.57 -6.54 -5.52
C LEU A 68 -15.33 -5.10 -5.07
N ASP A 69 -15.02 -4.19 -6.00
CA ASP A 69 -14.86 -2.77 -5.68
C ASP A 69 -16.18 -2.13 -5.20
N MET A 70 -17.30 -2.47 -5.84
CA MET A 70 -18.63 -2.05 -5.38
C MET A 70 -18.95 -2.59 -3.97
N GLN A 71 -18.53 -3.83 -3.64
CA GLN A 71 -18.69 -4.37 -2.29
C GLN A 71 -17.85 -3.61 -1.26
N MET A 72 -16.61 -3.25 -1.58
CA MET A 72 -15.79 -2.41 -0.70
C MET A 72 -16.48 -1.08 -0.42
N TRP A 73 -17.01 -0.44 -1.46
CA TRP A 73 -17.70 0.84 -1.30
C TRP A 73 -18.96 0.72 -0.44
N LEU A 74 -19.81 -0.26 -0.72
CA LEU A 74 -21.10 -0.44 -0.03
C LEU A 74 -20.94 -0.91 1.42
N LEU A 75 -19.93 -1.71 1.74
CA LEU A 75 -19.79 -2.35 3.05
C LEU A 75 -18.77 -1.66 3.95
N GLN A 76 -17.78 -0.98 3.38
CA GLN A 76 -16.63 -0.46 4.12
C GLN A 76 -16.34 1.02 3.85
N HIS A 77 -17.13 1.67 2.98
CA HIS A 77 -16.88 3.04 2.53
C HIS A 77 -15.45 3.23 2.01
N SER A 78 -14.95 2.22 1.31
CA SER A 78 -13.58 2.17 0.81
C SER A 78 -13.55 1.72 -0.65
N ARG A 79 -12.37 1.60 -1.23
CA ARG A 79 -12.20 1.32 -2.66
C ARG A 79 -10.91 0.55 -2.94
N GLN A 80 -10.93 -0.25 -3.98
CA GLN A 80 -9.71 -0.74 -4.61
C GLN A 80 -8.97 0.43 -5.28
N ARG A 81 -7.67 0.28 -5.47
CA ARG A 81 -6.81 1.31 -6.05
C ARG A 81 -6.27 0.87 -7.39
N THR A 82 -6.17 1.81 -8.33
CA THR A 82 -5.34 1.62 -9.51
C THR A 82 -3.86 1.72 -9.15
N LYS A 83 -2.99 1.33 -10.08
CA LYS A 83 -1.55 1.54 -9.96
C LYS A 83 -1.20 3.01 -9.68
N ARG A 84 -1.79 3.96 -10.42
CA ARG A 84 -1.49 5.38 -10.26
C ARG A 84 -1.91 5.91 -8.88
N GLU A 85 -3.03 5.42 -8.37
CA GLU A 85 -3.58 5.86 -7.09
C GLU A 85 -2.81 5.32 -5.89
N ILE A 86 -2.10 4.18 -6.04
CA ILE A 86 -1.22 3.68 -4.99
C ILE A 86 0.16 4.31 -5.04
N GLU A 87 0.63 4.73 -6.22
CA GLU A 87 1.92 5.42 -6.41
C GLU A 87 1.93 6.81 -5.73
N GLU A 88 0.85 7.60 -5.85
CA GLU A 88 0.79 8.95 -5.26
C GLU A 88 1.14 9.00 -3.76
N PRO A 89 0.49 8.22 -2.88
CA PRO A 89 0.79 8.28 -1.45
C PRO A 89 2.16 7.67 -1.10
N ILE A 90 2.69 6.77 -1.93
CA ILE A 90 4.06 6.24 -1.78
C ILE A 90 5.06 7.37 -2.01
N ASP A 91 4.99 8.04 -3.17
CA ASP A 91 5.92 9.10 -3.55
C ASP A 91 5.84 10.29 -2.58
N ALA A 92 4.64 10.61 -2.09
CA ALA A 92 4.41 11.69 -1.13
C ALA A 92 4.99 11.45 0.28
N THR A 93 5.55 10.27 0.56
CA THR A 93 5.99 9.87 1.91
C THR A 93 7.48 9.52 2.03
N GLY A 94 8.28 9.89 1.03
CA GLY A 94 9.73 9.61 1.04
C GLY A 94 10.04 8.13 0.77
N LEU A 95 9.10 7.44 0.14
CA LEU A 95 9.23 6.10 -0.36
C LEU A 95 9.28 6.13 -1.88
N GLU A 96 9.82 5.09 -2.48
CA GLU A 96 9.79 4.89 -3.93
C GLU A 96 9.34 3.47 -4.27
N LEU A 97 8.52 3.36 -5.31
CA LEU A 97 8.12 2.08 -5.87
C LEU A 97 9.32 1.47 -6.62
N VAL A 98 9.72 0.26 -6.23
CA VAL A 98 10.82 -0.49 -6.86
C VAL A 98 10.29 -1.37 -7.96
N LYS A 99 9.25 -2.16 -7.65
CA LYS A 99 8.72 -3.16 -8.56
C LYS A 99 7.30 -3.57 -8.18
N ILE A 100 6.47 -3.83 -9.17
CA ILE A 100 5.19 -4.52 -8.99
C ILE A 100 5.35 -5.96 -9.48
N TRP A 101 5.03 -6.91 -8.62
CA TRP A 101 4.94 -8.32 -8.93
C TRP A 101 3.46 -8.65 -9.14
N GLU A 102 3.05 -8.73 -10.39
CA GLU A 102 1.66 -8.96 -10.79
C GLU A 102 1.36 -10.46 -10.91
N ASN A 103 0.15 -10.86 -10.52
CA ASN A 103 -0.37 -12.22 -10.73
C ASN A 103 -1.67 -12.16 -11.53
N GLY A 104 -1.59 -11.58 -12.73
CA GLY A 104 -2.75 -11.25 -13.56
C GLY A 104 -3.70 -10.29 -12.83
N ASP A 105 -5.00 -10.53 -12.96
CA ASP A 105 -6.09 -9.67 -12.47
C ASP A 105 -6.35 -9.82 -10.95
N ARG A 106 -5.46 -10.51 -10.23
CA ARG A 106 -5.63 -10.89 -8.83
C ARG A 106 -4.81 -9.98 -7.91
N GLU A 107 -4.23 -10.57 -6.88
CA GLU A 107 -3.40 -9.90 -5.91
C GLU A 107 -2.01 -9.64 -6.50
N SER A 108 -1.54 -8.40 -6.30
CA SER A 108 -0.22 -7.93 -6.70
C SER A 108 0.59 -7.57 -5.46
N ILE A 109 1.91 -7.76 -5.54
CA ILE A 109 2.84 -7.31 -4.50
C ILE A 109 3.62 -6.12 -5.03
N ILE A 110 3.48 -4.99 -4.37
CA ILE A 110 4.23 -3.76 -4.65
C ILE A 110 5.40 -3.73 -3.69
N GLU A 111 6.61 -3.84 -4.24
CA GLU A 111 7.86 -3.66 -3.52
C GLU A 111 8.23 -2.18 -3.51
N VAL A 112 8.45 -1.67 -2.31
CA VAL A 112 8.74 -0.26 -2.03
C VAL A 112 10.00 -0.16 -1.17
N GLN A 113 10.82 0.86 -1.42
CA GLN A 113 11.97 1.18 -0.57
C GLN A 113 11.93 2.63 -0.08
N ALA A 114 12.65 2.91 1.00
CA ALA A 114 12.80 4.26 1.51
C ALA A 114 13.93 4.98 0.77
N LEU A 115 13.69 6.25 0.42
CA LEU A 115 14.70 7.12 -0.18
C LEU A 115 15.82 7.43 0.83
N GLU A 116 17.03 7.63 0.32
CA GLU A 116 18.10 8.20 1.13
C GLU A 116 17.77 9.67 1.45
N LYS A 117 18.01 10.09 2.69
CA LYS A 117 17.80 11.48 3.14
C LYS A 117 19.04 12.31 2.92
#